data_AF-A0A7S4GPP6-F1
#
_entry.id   AF-A0A7S4GPP6-F1
#
_cell.length_a   1.000
_cell.length_b   1.000
_cell.length_c   1.000
_cell.angle_alpha   90.00
_cell.angle_beta   90.00
_cell.angle_gamma   90.00
#
_symmetry.space_group_name_H-M   'P 1'
#
loop_
_entity.id
_entity.type
_entity.pdbx_description
1 polymer ?
#
loop_
_entity_poly.entity_id
_entity_poly.type
_entity_poly.pdbx_seq_one_letter_code
_entity_poly.pdbx_strand_id
1 'polypeptide(L)'
;TLADIPAAREVAERAFQRIEFRQEGEKLNVWCALLTLELKYGSSTCLKATIERACQHNNPKKIHLRVCEMMEKEVTEKSSVGTTERTDDMFSKMCKKFKSKKTVWLAHAKYLLRLGRHE
;
A
#
# COMPACT_ATOMS: atom_id res chain seq x y z
N THR A 1 8.99 -17.00 -16.27
CA THR A 1 9.21 -15.76 -17.05
C THR A 1 8.91 -14.58 -16.14
N LEU A 2 9.94 -14.00 -15.53
CA LEU A 2 10.44 -12.67 -15.94
C LEU A 2 9.34 -11.61 -15.86
N ALA A 3 8.85 -11.30 -14.66
CA ALA A 3 8.26 -9.99 -14.46
C ALA A 3 9.40 -8.98 -14.64
N ASP A 4 9.41 -8.26 -15.75
CA ASP A 4 10.37 -7.17 -15.98
C ASP A 4 9.96 -5.99 -15.08
N ILE A 5 10.36 -6.06 -13.81
CA ILE A 5 10.08 -5.04 -12.79
C ILE A 5 10.67 -3.69 -13.22
N PRO A 6 11.91 -3.61 -13.75
CA PRO A 6 12.43 -2.36 -14.31
C PRO A 6 11.52 -1.75 -15.39
N ALA A 7 11.09 -2.53 -16.38
CA ALA A 7 10.19 -2.03 -17.42
C ALA A 7 8.82 -1.61 -16.86
N ALA A 8 8.28 -2.35 -15.88
CA ALA A 8 7.02 -1.99 -15.23
C ALA A 8 7.11 -0.67 -14.45
N ARG A 9 8.25 -0.40 -13.79
CA ARG A 9 8.53 0.90 -13.16
C ARG A 9 8.59 2.01 -14.20
N GLU A 10 9.29 1.79 -15.31
CA GLU A 10 9.38 2.77 -16.39
C GLU A 10 8.00 3.09 -17.01
N VAL A 11 7.14 2.08 -17.16
CA VAL A 11 5.74 2.28 -17.59
C VAL A 11 4.99 3.17 -16.61
N ALA A 12 5.14 2.95 -15.29
CA ALA A 12 4.51 3.80 -14.28
C ALA A 12 5.02 5.25 -14.35
N GLU A 13 6.32 5.47 -14.53
CA GLU A 13 6.88 6.82 -14.68
C GLU A 13 6.35 7.53 -15.93
N ARG A 14 6.27 6.82 -17.07
CA ARG A 14 5.66 7.38 -18.29
C ARG A 14 4.18 7.70 -18.10
N ALA A 15 3.46 6.87 -17.34
CA ALA A 15 2.06 7.15 -17.02
C ALA A 15 1.93 8.42 -16.16
N PHE A 16 2.79 8.65 -15.17
CA PHE A 16 2.76 9.88 -14.39
C PHE A 16 3.04 11.15 -15.21
N GLN A 17 3.87 11.05 -16.24
CA GLN A 17 4.15 12.14 -17.17
C GLN A 17 2.99 12.42 -18.13
N ARG A 18 2.27 11.38 -18.57
CA ARG A 18 1.18 11.51 -19.56
C ARG A 18 -0.18 11.82 -18.94
N ILE A 19 -0.48 11.32 -17.75
CA ILE A 19 -1.76 11.55 -17.10
C ILE A 19 -1.84 13.01 -16.66
N GLU A 20 -2.89 13.69 -17.10
CA GLU A 20 -3.15 15.08 -16.75
C GLU A 20 -3.29 15.26 -15.24
N PHE A 21 -2.78 16.36 -14.69
CA PHE A 21 -2.80 16.60 -13.25
C PHE A 21 -4.21 16.63 -12.65
N ARG A 22 -5.23 16.99 -13.44
CA ARG A 22 -6.63 17.03 -13.03
C ARG A 22 -7.24 15.63 -12.83
N GLN A 23 -6.64 14.60 -13.44
CA GLN A 23 -7.09 13.22 -13.32
C GLN A 23 -6.46 12.53 -12.09
N GLU A 24 -6.74 13.06 -10.89
CA GLU A 24 -6.16 12.55 -9.64
C GLU A 24 -6.51 11.06 -9.38
N GLY A 25 -7.70 10.62 -9.80
CA GLY A 25 -8.13 9.22 -9.67
C GLY A 25 -7.28 8.26 -10.50
N GLU A 26 -7.00 8.61 -11.76
CA GLU A 26 -6.15 7.82 -12.64
C GLU A 26 -4.71 7.78 -12.13
N LYS A 27 -4.16 8.92 -11.67
CA LYS A 27 -2.84 8.95 -11.03
C LYS A 27 -2.80 8.05 -9.80
N LEU A 28 -3.83 8.10 -8.95
CA LEU A 28 -3.93 7.24 -7.78
C LEU A 28 -3.94 5.76 -8.16
N ASN A 29 -4.64 5.38 -9.24
CA ASN A 29 -4.66 4.00 -9.73
C ASN A 29 -3.26 3.53 -10.15
N VAL A 30 -2.48 4.36 -10.85
CA VAL A 30 -1.09 4.05 -11.21
C VAL A 30 -0.22 3.91 -9.96
N TRP A 31 -0.38 4.78 -8.96
CA TRP A 31 0.30 4.64 -7.67
C TRP A 31 -0.04 3.32 -6.97
N CYS A 32 -1.31 2.92 -6.98
CA CYS A 32 -1.73 1.64 -6.41
C CYS A 32 -1.05 0.46 -7.12
N ALA A 33 -1.00 0.49 -8.45
CA ALA A 33 -0.36 -0.55 -9.25
C ALA A 33 1.15 -0.62 -8.95
N LEU A 34 1.84 0.53 -8.90
CA LEU A 34 3.27 0.59 -8.59
C LEU A 34 3.56 0.09 -7.16
N LEU A 35 2.75 0.49 -6.17
CA LEU A 35 2.88 -0.01 -4.80
C LEU A 35 2.64 -1.52 -4.72
N THR A 36 1.76 -2.07 -5.55
CA THR A 36 1.49 -3.52 -5.59
C THR A 36 2.68 -4.27 -6.16
N LEU A 37 3.28 -3.73 -7.21
CA LEU A 37 4.50 -4.28 -7.80
C LEU A 37 5.64 -4.28 -6.77
N GLU A 38 5.87 -3.17 -6.08
CA GLU A 38 6.92 -3.07 -5.05
C GLU A 38 6.67 -3.96 -3.84
N LEU A 39 5.41 -4.14 -3.44
CA LEU A 39 5.08 -5.03 -2.32
C LEU A 39 5.37 -6.49 -2.65
N LYS A 40 4.97 -6.94 -3.85
CA LYS A 40 5.08 -8.35 -4.28
C LYS A 40 6.48 -8.75 -4.73
N TYR A 41 7.20 -7.83 -5.38
CA TYR A 41 8.45 -8.16 -6.07
C TYR A 41 9.61 -7.21 -5.75
N GLY A 42 9.33 -6.10 -5.08
CA GLY A 42 10.33 -5.11 -4.69
C GLY A 42 11.01 -5.44 -3.36
N SER A 43 11.89 -4.53 -2.94
CA SER A 43 12.51 -4.57 -1.61
C SER A 43 11.72 -3.69 -0.63
N SER A 44 11.91 -3.92 0.68
CA SER A 44 11.32 -3.08 1.71
C SER A 44 11.73 -1.60 1.59
N THR A 45 12.96 -1.33 1.12
CA THR A 45 13.47 0.02 0.87
C THR A 45 12.77 0.68 -0.32
N CYS A 46 12.62 -0.03 -1.44
CA CYS A 46 11.92 0.49 -2.62
C CYS A 46 10.44 0.77 -2.32
N LEU A 47 9.78 -0.11 -1.56
CA LEU A 47 8.40 0.11 -1.15
C LEU A 47 8.27 1.36 -0.27
N LYS A 48 9.14 1.54 0.73
CA LYS A 48 9.12 2.73 1.60
C LYS A 48 9.30 4.02 0.80
N ALA A 49 10.30 4.07 -0.08
CA ALA A 49 10.54 5.21 -0.95
C ALA A 49 9.33 5.51 -1.85
N THR A 50 8.69 4.47 -2.38
CA THR A 50 7.48 4.62 -3.21
C THR A 50 6.29 5.12 -2.40
N ILE A 51 6.09 4.65 -1.17
CA ILE A 51 5.04 5.15 -0.27
C ILE A 51 5.26 6.63 0.05
N GLU A 52 6.49 7.03 0.36
CA GLU A 52 6.84 8.42 0.65
C GLU A 52 6.56 9.31 -0.56
N ARG A 53 7.03 8.93 -1.74
CA ARG A 53 6.77 9.65 -2.99
C ARG A 53 5.27 9.73 -3.29
N ALA A 54 4.54 8.63 -3.16
CA ALA A 54 3.09 8.62 -3.36
C ALA A 54 2.34 9.53 -2.38
N CYS A 55 2.81 9.65 -1.14
CA CYS A 55 2.24 10.56 -0.13
C CYS A 55 2.52 12.04 -0.40
N GLN A 56 3.58 12.37 -1.14
CA GLN A 56 3.85 13.76 -1.57
C GLN A 56 2.90 14.20 -2.68
N HIS A 57 2.49 13.27 -3.55
CA HIS A 57 1.63 13.57 -4.71
C HIS A 57 0.14 13.31 -4.47
N ASN A 58 -0.23 12.58 -3.42
CA ASN A 58 -1.61 12.20 -3.13
C ASN A 58 -1.93 12.37 -1.64
N ASN A 59 -3.20 12.25 -1.28
CA ASN A 59 -3.60 12.23 0.12
C ASN A 59 -2.90 11.09 0.88
N PRO A 60 -2.04 11.38 1.89
CA PRO A 60 -1.26 10.36 2.59
C PRO A 60 -2.13 9.28 3.25
N LYS A 61 -3.31 9.64 3.75
CA LYS A 61 -4.24 8.69 4.37
C LYS A 61 -4.71 7.65 3.36
N LYS A 62 -5.08 8.08 2.15
CA LYS A 62 -5.57 7.18 1.09
C LYS A 62 -4.49 6.19 0.67
N ILE A 63 -3.26 6.66 0.45
CA ILE A 63 -2.12 5.81 0.07
C ILE A 63 -1.86 4.74 1.11
N HIS A 64 -1.72 5.12 2.38
CA HIS A 64 -1.40 4.12 3.39
C HIS A 64 -2.56 3.15 3.64
N LEU A 65 -3.82 3.59 3.60
CA LEU A 65 -4.98 2.69 3.68
C LEU A 65 -4.94 1.66 2.56
N ARG A 66 -4.60 2.09 1.34
CA ARG A 66 -4.47 1.18 0.19
C ARG A 66 -3.37 0.14 0.38
N VAL A 67 -2.22 0.56 0.90
CA VAL A 67 -1.12 -0.36 1.23
C VAL A 67 -1.58 -1.39 2.28
N CYS A 68 -2.26 -0.95 3.34
CA CYS A 68 -2.84 -1.84 4.35
C CYS A 68 -3.83 -2.85 3.74
N GLU A 69 -4.76 -2.40 2.88
CA GLU A 69 -5.71 -3.29 2.19
C GLU A 69 -5.00 -4.35 1.35
N MET A 70 -3.89 -3.99 0.70
CA MET A 70 -3.13 -4.92 -0.13
C MET A 70 -2.34 -5.92 0.69
N MET A 71 -1.72 -5.47 1.79
CA MET A 71 -1.01 -6.35 2.73
C MET A 71 -1.98 -7.31 3.43
N GLU A 72 -3.17 -6.83 3.80
CA GLU A 72 -4.24 -7.68 4.34
C GLU A 72 -4.66 -8.79 3.36
N LYS A 73 -4.82 -8.46 2.08
CA LYS A 73 -5.12 -9.47 1.04
C LYS A 73 -4.02 -10.52 0.95
N GLU A 74 -2.76 -10.09 0.98
CA GLU A 74 -1.61 -10.98 0.95
C GLU A 74 -1.59 -11.93 2.17
N VAL A 75 -1.86 -11.43 3.38
CA VAL A 75 -1.97 -12.25 4.59
C VAL A 75 -3.12 -13.25 4.49
N THR A 76 -4.25 -12.85 3.89
CA THR A 76 -5.41 -13.73 3.74
C THR A 76 -5.16 -14.84 2.70
N GLU A 77 -4.49 -14.53 1.59
CA GLU A 77 -4.19 -15.51 0.52
C GLU A 77 -2.99 -16.40 0.85
N LYS A 78 -1.98 -15.85 1.53
CA LYS A 78 -0.70 -16.50 1.85
C LYS A 78 -0.33 -16.16 3.29
N SER A 79 -1.01 -16.80 4.22
CA SER A 79 -0.80 -16.56 5.65
C SER A 79 0.55 -17.14 6.07
N SER A 80 1.58 -16.28 6.15
CA SER A 80 2.88 -16.60 6.71
C SER A 80 3.17 -15.69 7.89
N VAL A 81 3.93 -16.18 8.88
CA VAL A 81 4.24 -15.40 10.10
C VAL A 81 4.88 -14.06 9.75
N GLY A 82 5.82 -14.04 8.80
CA GLY A 82 6.50 -12.82 8.36
C GLY A 82 5.60 -11.81 7.65
N THR A 83 4.60 -12.25 6.87
CA THR A 83 3.63 -11.33 6.24
C THR A 83 2.68 -10.72 7.25
N THR A 84 2.25 -11.49 8.26
CA THR A 84 1.35 -11.02 9.32
C THR A 84 2.04 -9.98 10.20
N GLU A 85 3.25 -10.26 10.69
CA GLU A 85 4.01 -9.32 11.53
C GLU A 85 4.27 -7.98 10.82
N ARG A 86 4.63 -8.03 9.53
CA ARG A 86 4.86 -6.82 8.72
C ARG A 86 3.58 -6.00 8.56
N THR A 87 2.44 -6.68 8.39
CA THR A 87 1.12 -6.04 8.24
C THR A 87 0.67 -5.40 9.55
N ASP A 88 0.87 -6.09 10.68
CA ASP A 88 0.60 -5.59 12.02
C ASP A 88 1.43 -4.33 12.33
N ASP A 89 2.74 -4.34 12.03
CA ASP A 89 3.61 -3.17 12.21
C ASP A 89 3.14 -1.98 11.35
N MET A 90 2.71 -2.23 10.12
CA MET A 90 2.16 -1.18 9.25
C MET A 90 0.86 -0.60 9.81
N PHE A 91 -0.09 -1.43 10.26
CA PHE A 91 -1.32 -0.96 10.90
C PHE A 91 -1.06 -0.21 12.21
N SER A 92 -0.10 -0.66 13.03
CA SER A 92 0.30 0.01 14.27
C SER A 92 0.86 1.41 14.00
N LYS A 93 1.79 1.53 13.04
CA LYS A 93 2.33 2.82 12.59
C LYS A 93 1.22 3.74 12.06
N MET A 94 0.27 3.17 11.34
CA MET A 94 -0.87 3.90 10.79
C MET A 94 -1.81 4.45 11.85
N CYS A 95 -2.18 3.63 12.83
CA CYS A 95 -3.03 4.06 13.94
C CYS A 95 -2.34 5.16 14.78
N LYS A 96 -1.01 5.06 14.98
CA LYS A 96 -0.23 6.11 15.65
C LYS A 96 -0.19 7.41 14.83
N LYS A 97 0.12 7.32 13.53
CA LYS A 97 0.26 8.48 12.63
C LYS A 97 -1.07 9.19 12.37
N PHE A 98 -2.17 8.45 12.25
CA PHE A 98 -3.49 8.97 11.93
C PHE A 98 -4.50 8.74 13.08
N LYS A 99 -4.04 8.92 14.33
CA LYS A 99 -4.84 8.65 15.55
C LYS A 99 -6.22 9.30 15.58
N SER A 100 -6.40 10.48 14.98
CA SER A 100 -7.67 11.20 14.93
C SER A 100 -8.64 10.69 13.85
N LYS A 101 -8.20 9.80 12.95
CA LYS A 101 -8.99 9.33 11.82
C LYS A 101 -9.61 7.96 12.11
N LYS A 102 -10.89 7.96 12.51
CA LYS A 102 -11.69 6.74 12.79
C LYS A 102 -11.59 5.68 11.69
N THR A 103 -11.48 6.08 10.42
CA THR A 103 -11.36 5.15 9.29
C THR A 103 -10.14 4.24 9.37
N VAL A 104 -9.03 4.70 9.96
CA VAL A 104 -7.80 3.90 10.09
C VAL A 104 -7.98 2.83 11.17
N TRP A 105 -8.59 3.19 12.29
CA TRP A 105 -8.94 2.25 13.35
C TRP A 105 -9.96 1.21 12.87
N LEU A 106 -10.98 1.62 12.12
CA LEU A 106 -11.95 0.69 11.52
C LEU A 106 -11.30 -0.30 10.55
N ALA A 107 -10.35 0.17 9.72
CA ALA A 107 -9.61 -0.72 8.82
C ALA A 107 -8.76 -1.73 9.61
N HIS A 108 -8.09 -1.30 10.68
CA HIS A 108 -7.30 -2.18 11.54
C HIS A 108 -8.19 -3.20 12.27
N ALA A 109 -9.31 -2.77 12.86
CA ALA A 109 -10.26 -3.66 13.52
C ALA A 109 -10.85 -4.69 12.54
N LYS A 110 -11.20 -4.26 11.32
CA LYS A 110 -11.67 -5.15 10.25
C LYS A 110 -10.64 -6.22 9.89
N TYR A 111 -9.36 -5.84 9.81
CA TYR A 111 -8.26 -6.76 9.59
C TYR A 111 -8.12 -7.77 10.73
N LEU A 112 -8.12 -7.32 11.99
CA LEU A 112 -8.04 -8.20 13.16
C LEU A 112 -9.23 -9.18 13.23
N LEU A 113 -10.44 -8.70 12.93
CA LEU A 113 -11.65 -9.54 12.85
C LEU A 113 -11.49 -10.66 11.82
N ARG A 114 -10.96 -10.35 10.63
CA ARG A 114 -10.71 -11.35 9.57
C ARG A 114 -9.69 -12.41 9.97
N LEU A 115 -8.73 -12.05 10.82
CA LEU A 115 -7.75 -12.99 11.37
C LEU A 115 -8.24 -13.74 12.61
N GLY A 116 -9.45 -13.46 13.10
CA GLY A 116 -9.93 -14.02 14.37
C GLY A 116 -9.19 -13.48 15.61
N ARG A 117 -8.47 -12.36 15.50
CA ARG A 117 -7.63 -11.74 16.55
C ARG A 117 -8.30 -10.51 17.16
N HIS A 118 -9.59 -10.57 17.42
CA HIS A 118 -10.44 -9.44 17.80
C HIS A 118 -10.77 -9.36 19.29
N GLU A 119 -10.20 -10.26 20.09
CA GLU A 119 -10.20 -10.22 21.56
C GLU A 119 -9.18 -9.18 22.09
#